data_AF-A0A6H2EMR1-F1
#
_entry.id   AF-A0A6H2EMR1-F1
#
_cell.length_a   1.000
_cell.length_b   1.000
_cell.length_c   1.000
_cell.angle_alpha   90.00
_cell.angle_beta   90.00
_cell.angle_gamma   90.00
#
_symmetry.space_group_name_H-M   'P 1'
#
loop_
_entity.id
_entity.type
_entity.pdbx_description
1 polymer ?
#
loop_
_entity_poly.entity_id
_entity_poly.type
_entity_poly.pdbx_seq_one_letter_code
_entity_poly.pdbx_strand_id
1 'polypeptide(L)'
;MARWSLVRVGACLPLALFAFTGCSNCAETSGEEALAQAATELAPAWEGLAPDSAENWDFASADTSTYDSCKPLSWIVIPTAMPSKDAPYEVALFHNGVFSGTSEARPYLGEPKVTRVSDNEIQVERTWYLDEEKTMPKPAVATYVWNDDKSRTVRTGGLPPNEYAAGGPQAPAE
;
A
#
# COMPACT_ATOMS: atom_id res chain seq x y z
N MET A 1 -32.01 13.98 59.65
CA MET A 1 -31.00 13.34 60.51
C MET A 1 -30.86 11.89 60.08
N ALA A 2 -29.74 11.54 59.43
CA ALA A 2 -29.19 10.18 59.39
C ALA A 2 -27.77 10.30 58.83
N ARG A 3 -26.78 10.19 59.71
CA ARG A 3 -25.36 10.00 59.38
C ARG A 3 -25.22 8.58 58.86
N TRP A 4 -24.46 8.37 57.78
CA TRP A 4 -23.75 7.11 57.56
C TRP A 4 -22.28 7.41 57.29
N SER A 5 -21.45 6.72 58.07
CA SER A 5 -20.01 6.87 58.14
C SER A 5 -19.30 6.07 57.06
N LEU A 6 -18.26 6.70 56.51
CA LEU A 6 -16.92 6.17 56.17
C LEU A 6 -16.76 4.67 55.93
N VAL A 7 -16.26 4.33 54.74
CA VAL A 7 -15.18 3.35 54.59
C VAL A 7 -14.16 3.87 53.57
N ARG A 8 -12.99 4.30 54.06
CA ARG A 8 -11.73 4.32 53.32
C ARG A 8 -11.24 2.87 53.24
N VAL A 9 -11.29 2.27 52.07
CA VAL A 9 -10.58 1.05 51.66
C VAL A 9 -10.21 1.30 50.21
N GLY A 10 -9.00 1.09 49.73
CA GLY A 10 -7.78 0.56 50.30
C GLY A 10 -6.79 0.54 49.15
N ALA A 11 -5.53 0.81 49.48
CA ALA A 11 -4.33 0.55 48.69
C ALA A 11 -4.51 -0.10 47.30
N CYS A 12 -4.06 0.62 46.25
CA CYS A 12 -3.42 -0.03 45.11
C CYS A 12 -2.19 -0.78 45.65
N LEU A 13 -2.40 -2.02 46.08
CA LEU A 13 -1.31 -2.94 46.38
C LEU A 13 -0.60 -3.24 45.06
N PRO A 14 0.71 -2.97 44.94
CA PRO A 14 1.49 -3.33 43.78
C PRO A 14 1.90 -4.79 43.98
N LEU A 15 1.32 -5.74 43.24
CA LEU A 15 1.85 -7.11 43.14
C LEU A 15 1.10 -7.89 42.05
N ALA A 16 1.42 -7.54 40.81
CA ALA A 16 1.59 -8.51 39.73
C ALA A 16 2.35 -7.78 38.63
N LEU A 17 3.57 -8.23 38.34
CA LEU A 17 4.24 -7.94 37.09
C LEU A 17 3.36 -8.51 35.95
N PHE A 18 2.33 -7.78 35.54
CA PHE A 18 2.05 -7.73 34.12
C PHE A 18 3.13 -6.81 33.57
N ALA A 19 4.18 -7.42 33.02
CA ALA A 19 4.86 -6.76 31.93
C ALA A 19 3.74 -6.33 30.97
N PHE A 20 3.47 -5.04 30.88
CA PHE A 20 2.93 -4.49 29.66
C PHE A 20 4.01 -4.82 28.63
N THR A 21 3.87 -5.98 28.00
CA THR A 21 4.44 -6.27 26.70
C THR A 21 4.19 -5.00 25.90
N GLY A 22 5.27 -4.32 25.54
CA GLY A 22 5.19 -2.95 25.03
C GLY A 22 4.12 -2.84 23.96
N CYS A 23 3.37 -1.74 23.96
CA CYS A 23 2.46 -1.43 22.86
C CYS A 23 3.24 -1.61 21.54
N SER A 24 3.02 -2.72 20.86
CA SER A 24 3.34 -2.87 19.46
C SER A 24 2.42 -1.90 18.75
N ASN A 25 2.94 -0.77 18.29
CA ASN A 25 2.19 0.24 17.53
C ASN A 25 1.84 -0.25 16.11
N CYS A 26 1.76 -1.57 15.91
CA CYS A 26 1.48 -2.21 14.64
C CYS A 26 -0.01 -2.57 14.61
N ALA A 27 -0.63 -2.52 13.43
CA ALA A 27 -1.93 -3.13 13.26
C ALA A 27 -1.85 -4.66 13.49
N GLU A 28 -2.93 -5.26 14.00
CA GLU A 28 -3.05 -6.73 14.16
C GLU A 28 -3.59 -7.42 12.89
N THR A 29 -3.66 -6.70 11.76
CA THR A 29 -4.26 -7.18 10.52
C THR A 29 -3.34 -8.10 9.73
N SER A 30 -3.89 -9.16 9.14
CA SER A 30 -3.16 -9.96 8.14
C SER A 30 -3.00 -9.20 6.81
N GLY A 31 -2.14 -9.70 5.92
CA GLY A 31 -1.98 -9.11 4.59
C GLY A 31 -3.27 -9.21 3.75
N GLU A 32 -4.03 -10.29 3.90
CA GLU A 32 -5.33 -10.49 3.24
C GLU A 32 -6.40 -9.52 3.78
N GLU A 33 -6.43 -9.29 5.10
CA GLU A 33 -7.32 -8.32 5.72
C GLU A 33 -6.97 -6.89 5.31
N ALA A 34 -5.68 -6.56 5.26
CA ALA A 34 -5.20 -5.27 4.79
C ALA A 34 -5.53 -5.03 3.31
N LEU A 35 -5.38 -6.06 2.47
CA LEU A 35 -5.78 -6.01 1.06
C LEU A 35 -7.29 -5.79 0.91
N ALA A 36 -8.10 -6.52 1.68
CA ALA A 36 -9.56 -6.36 1.66
C ALA A 36 -10.00 -4.95 2.06
N GLN A 37 -9.30 -4.31 3.01
CA GLN A 37 -9.54 -2.91 3.37
C GLN A 37 -9.13 -1.96 2.24
N ALA A 38 -7.92 -2.10 1.70
CA ALA A 38 -7.42 -1.30 0.59
C ALA A 38 -8.33 -1.38 -0.65
N ALA A 39 -8.86 -2.58 -0.95
CA ALA A 39 -9.77 -2.82 -2.06
C ALA A 39 -11.03 -1.94 -2.05
N THR A 40 -11.47 -1.47 -0.87
CA THR A 40 -12.63 -0.57 -0.77
C THR A 40 -12.33 0.86 -1.20
N GLU A 41 -11.05 1.23 -1.27
CA GLU A 41 -10.58 2.58 -1.58
C GLU A 41 -9.90 2.68 -2.97
N LEU A 42 -9.56 1.55 -3.58
CA LEU A 42 -8.91 1.53 -4.90
C LEU A 42 -9.88 1.96 -6.01
N ALA A 43 -9.39 2.84 -6.88
CA ALA A 43 -10.03 3.12 -8.16
C ALA A 43 -9.98 1.88 -9.07
N PRO A 44 -10.86 1.75 -10.07
CA PRO A 44 -10.75 0.72 -11.09
C PRO A 44 -9.39 0.74 -11.80
N ALA A 45 -8.97 -0.41 -12.33
CA ALA A 45 -7.65 -0.59 -12.92
C ALA A 45 -7.30 0.33 -14.09
N TRP A 46 -8.30 0.93 -14.74
CA TRP A 46 -8.12 2.03 -15.69
C TRP A 46 -9.38 2.88 -15.76
N GLU A 47 -9.23 4.08 -16.33
CA GLU A 47 -10.33 5.00 -16.52
C GLU A 47 -11.43 4.42 -17.41
N GLY A 48 -12.68 4.56 -16.99
CA GLY A 48 -13.85 4.04 -17.71
C GLY A 48 -14.16 2.56 -17.46
N LEU A 49 -13.33 1.83 -16.71
CA LEU A 49 -13.66 0.47 -16.29
C LEU A 49 -14.76 0.49 -15.21
N ALA A 50 -15.77 -0.35 -15.37
CA ALA A 50 -16.78 -0.55 -14.34
C ALA A 50 -16.15 -1.20 -13.08
N PRO A 51 -16.44 -0.73 -11.86
CA PRO A 51 -15.84 -1.27 -10.64
C PRO A 51 -16.05 -2.78 -10.43
N ASP A 52 -17.18 -3.31 -10.90
CA ASP A 52 -17.56 -4.73 -10.84
C ASP A 52 -17.14 -5.54 -12.07
N SER A 53 -16.35 -4.96 -12.98
CA SER A 53 -15.85 -5.66 -14.16
C SER A 53 -14.99 -6.86 -13.75
N ALA A 54 -15.21 -8.00 -14.42
CA ALA A 54 -14.40 -9.20 -14.25
C ALA A 54 -12.94 -9.02 -14.70
N GLU A 55 -12.63 -7.91 -15.38
CA GLU A 55 -11.28 -7.55 -15.85
C GLU A 55 -10.54 -6.63 -14.86
N ASN A 56 -11.21 -6.20 -13.78
CA ASN A 56 -10.64 -5.31 -12.77
C ASN A 56 -9.60 -6.04 -11.90
N TRP A 57 -9.23 -5.47 -10.76
CA TRP A 57 -8.27 -6.04 -9.83
C TRP A 57 -8.58 -7.48 -9.42
N ASP A 58 -7.57 -8.34 -9.51
CA ASP A 58 -7.61 -9.70 -8.98
C ASP A 58 -6.95 -9.74 -7.61
N PHE A 59 -7.73 -9.41 -6.58
CA PHE A 59 -7.27 -9.43 -5.20
C PHE A 59 -6.91 -10.84 -4.71
N ALA A 60 -7.43 -11.90 -5.33
CA ALA A 60 -7.09 -13.28 -4.95
C ALA A 60 -5.67 -13.66 -5.40
N SER A 61 -5.15 -13.03 -6.46
CA SER A 61 -3.81 -13.24 -6.99
C SER A 61 -2.78 -12.22 -6.50
N ALA A 62 -3.16 -11.29 -5.61
CA ALA A 62 -2.24 -10.29 -5.06
C ALA A 62 -1.19 -10.92 -4.15
N ASP A 63 0.05 -10.41 -4.21
CA ASP A 63 1.14 -10.86 -3.35
C ASP A 63 1.12 -10.14 -2.00
N THR A 64 0.50 -10.79 -1.00
CA THR A 64 0.42 -10.30 0.39
C THR A 64 1.68 -10.57 1.21
N SER A 65 2.67 -11.33 0.69
CA SER A 65 3.85 -11.74 1.46
C SER A 65 4.81 -10.60 1.80
N THR A 66 4.67 -9.47 1.11
CA THR A 66 5.48 -8.25 1.31
C THR A 66 4.86 -7.27 2.31
N TYR A 67 3.63 -7.55 2.75
CA TYR A 67 2.95 -6.80 3.80
C TYR A 67 3.57 -7.12 5.17
N ASP A 68 3.77 -6.06 5.95
CA ASP A 68 4.20 -6.14 7.34
C ASP A 68 3.52 -4.99 8.08
N SER A 69 2.64 -5.32 9.03
CA SER A 69 1.86 -4.35 9.78
C SER A 69 2.70 -3.55 10.78
N CYS A 70 3.94 -3.96 11.05
CA CYS A 70 4.87 -3.27 11.93
C CYS A 70 5.85 -2.35 11.19
N LYS A 71 5.82 -2.33 9.86
CA LYS A 71 6.74 -1.48 9.10
C LYS A 71 6.12 -0.11 8.85
N PRO A 72 6.90 0.98 9.03
CA PRO A 72 6.49 2.30 8.60
C PRO A 72 6.13 2.38 7.12
N LEU A 73 6.69 1.51 6.27
CA LEU A 73 6.25 1.34 4.89
C LEU A 73 6.24 -0.14 4.51
N SER A 74 5.08 -0.68 4.19
CA SER A 74 4.88 -1.98 3.55
C SER A 74 4.02 -1.84 2.30
N TRP A 75 3.94 -2.89 1.49
CA TRP A 75 3.21 -2.85 0.24
C TRP A 75 2.54 -4.18 -0.08
N ILE A 76 1.63 -4.15 -1.04
CA ILE A 76 1.04 -5.32 -1.70
C ILE A 76 0.99 -5.02 -3.20
N VAL A 77 1.44 -5.97 -4.02
CA VAL A 77 1.36 -5.87 -5.49
C VAL A 77 0.06 -6.53 -5.95
N ILE A 78 -0.75 -5.79 -6.71
CA ILE A 78 -2.10 -6.19 -7.12
C ILE A 78 -2.16 -6.28 -8.64
N PRO A 79 -2.34 -7.49 -9.21
CA PRO A 79 -2.57 -7.67 -10.64
C PRO A 79 -4.04 -7.39 -11.00
N THR A 80 -4.33 -7.20 -12.29
CA THR A 80 -5.69 -7.35 -12.82
C THR A 80 -6.02 -8.82 -13.10
N ALA A 81 -7.30 -9.12 -13.24
CA ALA A 81 -7.80 -10.46 -13.59
C ALA A 81 -7.48 -10.89 -15.04
N MET A 82 -6.87 -10.00 -15.84
CA MET A 82 -6.40 -10.32 -17.20
C MET A 82 -4.88 -10.49 -17.21
N PRO A 83 -4.34 -11.71 -17.07
CA PRO A 83 -2.91 -11.92 -17.10
C PRO A 83 -2.36 -11.69 -18.52
N SER A 84 -1.72 -10.55 -18.72
CA SER A 84 -0.99 -10.22 -19.95
C SER A 84 0.24 -9.38 -19.63
N LYS A 85 1.22 -9.32 -20.54
CA LYS A 85 2.39 -8.44 -20.38
C LYS A 85 2.02 -6.95 -20.34
N ASP A 86 0.83 -6.60 -20.82
CA ASP A 86 0.28 -5.25 -20.84
C ASP A 86 -0.82 -5.07 -19.79
N ALA A 87 -0.94 -6.00 -18.85
CA ALA A 87 -1.86 -5.86 -17.74
C ALA A 87 -1.35 -4.76 -16.79
N PRO A 88 -2.23 -3.86 -16.32
CA PRO A 88 -1.88 -2.94 -15.26
C PRO A 88 -1.56 -3.67 -13.96
N TYR A 89 -0.64 -3.10 -13.19
CA TYR A 89 -0.35 -3.52 -11.82
C TYR A 89 -0.35 -2.31 -10.90
N GLU A 90 -1.00 -2.46 -9.75
CA GLU A 90 -0.98 -1.48 -8.68
C GLU A 90 -0.06 -1.92 -7.55
N VAL A 91 0.52 -0.94 -6.85
CA VAL A 91 1.24 -1.19 -5.60
C VAL A 91 0.53 -0.41 -4.50
N ALA A 92 -0.27 -1.12 -3.70
CA ALA A 92 -0.92 -0.57 -2.53
C ALA A 92 0.12 -0.37 -1.42
N LEU A 93 0.16 0.81 -0.82
CA LEU A 93 1.12 1.18 0.20
C LEU A 93 0.46 1.24 1.58
N PHE A 94 1.16 0.74 2.58
CA PHE A 94 0.66 0.69 3.96
C PHE A 94 1.66 1.33 4.91
N HIS A 95 1.16 2.07 5.89
CA HIS A 95 1.94 2.59 6.99
C HIS A 95 1.46 1.95 8.29
N ASN A 96 2.34 1.17 8.95
CA ASN A 96 2.01 0.44 10.17
C ASN A 96 0.70 -0.38 10.03
N GLY A 97 0.54 -0.99 8.87
CA GLY A 97 -0.59 -1.85 8.52
C GLY A 97 -1.86 -1.14 8.05
N VAL A 98 -1.90 0.20 8.07
CA VAL A 98 -3.02 1.01 7.56
C VAL A 98 -2.77 1.39 6.12
N PHE A 99 -3.77 1.21 5.25
CA PHE A 99 -3.68 1.64 3.85
C PHE A 99 -3.42 3.16 3.77
N SER A 100 -2.44 3.54 2.96
CA SER A 100 -1.93 4.92 2.86
C SER A 100 -1.99 5.48 1.44
N GLY A 101 -2.65 4.75 0.54
CA GLY A 101 -2.74 5.06 -0.89
C GLY A 101 -1.90 4.13 -1.76
N THR A 102 -1.80 4.49 -3.04
CA THR A 102 -1.06 3.74 -4.05
C THR A 102 0.29 4.39 -4.33
N SER A 103 1.22 3.60 -4.88
CA SER A 103 2.52 4.12 -5.32
C SER A 103 2.37 5.15 -6.44
N GLU A 104 1.47 4.89 -7.39
CA GLU A 104 1.19 5.78 -8.50
C GLU A 104 -0.30 6.14 -8.54
N ALA A 105 -0.62 7.36 -8.96
CA ALA A 105 -2.02 7.80 -9.09
C ALA A 105 -2.77 7.06 -10.22
N ARG A 106 -2.01 6.50 -11.16
CA ARG A 106 -2.50 5.63 -12.23
C ARG A 106 -1.58 4.42 -12.30
N PRO A 107 -2.12 3.21 -12.37
CA PRO A 107 -1.31 2.01 -12.46
C PRO A 107 -0.57 1.98 -13.80
N TYR A 108 0.62 1.39 -13.82
CA TYR A 108 1.39 1.19 -15.05
C TYR A 108 1.27 -0.25 -15.54
N LEU A 109 1.44 -0.41 -16.85
CA LEU A 109 1.49 -1.72 -17.48
C LEU A 109 2.74 -2.50 -17.06
N GLY A 110 2.56 -3.82 -16.92
CA GLY A 110 3.63 -4.74 -16.58
C GLY A 110 3.92 -4.81 -15.08
N GLU A 111 4.30 -6.01 -14.64
CA GLU A 111 4.59 -6.30 -13.25
C GLU A 111 5.77 -5.45 -12.74
N PRO A 112 5.59 -4.68 -11.65
CA PRO A 112 6.67 -3.93 -11.04
C PRO A 112 7.57 -4.84 -10.24
N LYS A 113 8.88 -4.56 -10.24
CA LYS A 113 9.79 -5.12 -9.26
C LYS A 113 9.88 -4.16 -8.06
N VAL A 114 9.33 -4.58 -6.92
CA VAL A 114 9.40 -3.80 -5.68
C VAL A 114 10.45 -4.38 -4.75
N THR A 115 11.33 -3.53 -4.22
CA THR A 115 12.41 -3.93 -3.31
C THR A 115 12.43 -3.03 -2.08
N ARG A 116 12.57 -3.65 -0.90
CA ARG A 116 12.75 -2.92 0.35
C ARG A 116 14.16 -2.35 0.45
N VAL A 117 14.28 -1.06 0.73
CA VAL A 117 15.57 -0.38 0.99
C VAL A 117 15.79 -0.23 2.50
N SER A 118 14.73 0.14 3.23
CA SER A 118 14.72 0.26 4.69
C SER A 118 13.31 -0.05 5.24
N ASP A 119 13.11 0.15 6.54
CA ASP A 119 11.80 -0.03 7.19
C ASP A 119 10.74 0.98 6.69
N ASN A 120 11.15 2.18 6.28
CA ASN A 120 10.27 3.24 5.80
C ASN A 120 10.46 3.58 4.31
N GLU A 121 11.27 2.80 3.58
CA GLU A 121 11.64 3.08 2.19
C GLU A 121 11.61 1.84 1.30
N ILE A 122 11.01 2.00 0.12
CA ILE A 122 10.98 0.98 -0.94
C ILE A 122 11.38 1.60 -2.28
N GLN A 123 11.86 0.77 -3.20
CA GLN A 123 12.05 1.09 -4.59
C GLN A 123 11.08 0.30 -5.45
N VAL A 124 10.45 0.98 -6.41
CA VAL A 124 9.61 0.37 -7.44
C VAL A 124 10.33 0.57 -8.78
N GLU A 125 10.75 -0.53 -9.39
CA GLU A 125 11.34 -0.56 -10.71
C GLU A 125 10.30 -1.08 -11.71
N ARG A 126 10.08 -0.30 -12.78
CA ARG A 126 9.19 -0.66 -13.89
C ARG A 126 9.98 -0.72 -15.18
N THR A 127 9.63 -1.67 -16.04
CA THR A 127 10.20 -1.77 -17.38
C THR A 127 9.20 -1.22 -18.40
N TRP A 128 9.66 -0.31 -19.24
CA TRP A 128 8.92 0.19 -20.41
C TRP A 128 9.79 0.01 -21.66
N TYR A 129 9.25 0.26 -22.85
CA TYR A 129 9.95 -0.05 -24.10
C TYR A 129 10.10 1.19 -24.98
N LEU A 130 11.20 1.31 -25.73
CA LEU A 130 11.34 2.41 -26.71
C LEU A 130 10.56 2.14 -28.00
N ASP A 131 10.23 0.87 -28.24
CA ASP A 131 9.61 0.37 -29.47
C ASP A 131 8.34 -0.43 -29.15
N GLU A 132 7.37 -0.38 -30.05
CA GLU A 132 6.09 -1.08 -29.89
C GLU A 132 6.25 -2.61 -29.93
N GLU A 133 7.27 -3.10 -30.62
CA GLU A 133 7.66 -4.51 -30.66
C GLU A 133 8.29 -5.01 -29.36
N LYS A 134 8.55 -4.11 -28.40
CA LYS A 134 9.10 -4.39 -27.07
C LYS A 134 10.46 -5.09 -27.09
N THR A 135 11.31 -4.72 -28.04
CA THR A 135 12.67 -5.27 -28.16
C THR A 135 13.72 -4.41 -27.44
N MET A 136 13.38 -3.18 -27.06
CA MET A 136 14.27 -2.23 -26.39
C MET A 136 13.77 -1.84 -25.00
N PRO A 137 13.94 -2.70 -23.97
CA PRO A 137 13.49 -2.40 -22.61
C PRO A 137 14.30 -1.26 -21.98
N LYS A 138 13.62 -0.45 -21.17
CA LYS A 138 14.14 0.66 -20.39
C LYS A 138 13.61 0.59 -18.96
N PRO A 139 14.48 0.76 -17.95
CA PRO A 139 14.03 0.84 -16.57
C PRO A 139 13.52 2.25 -16.25
N ALA A 140 12.56 2.33 -15.35
CA ALA A 140 12.19 3.52 -14.60
C ALA A 140 12.18 3.14 -13.12
N VAL A 141 12.95 3.83 -12.29
CA VAL A 141 13.08 3.54 -10.86
C VAL A 141 12.56 4.72 -10.07
N ALA A 142 11.56 4.45 -9.24
CA ALA A 142 10.99 5.39 -8.28
C ALA A 142 11.30 4.91 -6.85
N THR A 143 11.65 5.86 -5.98
CA THR A 143 11.87 5.60 -4.54
C THR A 143 10.74 6.23 -3.75
N TYR A 144 10.18 5.45 -2.83
CA TYR A 144 9.04 5.81 -2.00
C TYR A 144 9.47 5.76 -0.54
N VAL A 145 9.35 6.90 0.15
CA VAL A 145 9.71 7.03 1.56
C VAL A 145 8.47 7.50 2.33
N TRP A 146 8.13 6.79 3.41
CA TRP A 146 7.14 7.30 4.34
C TRP A 146 7.67 8.57 5.04
N ASN A 147 6.93 9.67 4.95
CA ASN A 147 7.28 10.93 5.58
C ASN A 147 6.30 11.22 6.73
N ASP A 148 6.78 11.12 7.97
CA ASP A 148 5.97 11.32 9.17
C ASP A 148 5.39 12.75 9.26
N ASP A 149 6.18 13.77 8.93
CA ASP A 149 5.76 15.19 8.98
C ASP A 149 4.57 15.49 8.07
N LYS A 150 4.50 14.81 6.92
CA LYS A 150 3.41 14.94 5.94
C LYS A 150 2.35 13.85 6.10
N SER A 151 2.62 12.87 6.96
CA SER A 151 1.81 11.67 7.18
C SER A 151 1.41 11.00 5.86
N ARG A 152 2.37 10.88 4.95
CA ARG A 152 2.18 10.25 3.63
C ARG A 152 3.49 9.81 3.02
N THR A 153 3.41 8.90 2.06
CA THR A 153 4.54 8.51 1.22
C THR A 153 4.92 9.63 0.25
N VAL A 154 6.22 9.90 0.13
CA VAL A 154 6.80 10.83 -0.85
C VAL A 154 7.59 10.04 -1.88
N ARG A 155 7.32 10.32 -3.16
CA ARG A 155 8.02 9.71 -4.30
C ARG A 155 9.14 10.61 -4.79
N THR A 156 10.27 10.01 -5.11
CA THR A 156 11.34 10.59 -5.94
C THR A 156 11.73 9.62 -7.06
N GLY A 157 12.56 10.06 -8.00
CA GLY A 157 12.95 9.24 -9.15
C GLY A 157 11.99 9.34 -10.34
N GLY A 158 12.17 8.45 -11.31
CA GLY A 158 11.49 8.48 -12.59
C GLY A 158 10.39 7.42 -12.70
N LEU A 159 9.29 7.79 -13.35
CA LEU A 159 8.27 6.84 -13.80
C LEU A 159 8.42 6.59 -15.30
N PRO A 160 7.85 5.49 -15.82
CA PRO A 160 7.72 5.33 -17.26
C PRO A 160 6.96 6.51 -17.92
N PRO A 161 7.09 6.68 -19.24
CA PRO A 161 6.26 7.64 -19.97
C PRO A 161 4.75 7.39 -19.75
N ASN A 162 3.94 8.44 -19.79
CA ASN A 162 2.49 8.36 -19.48
C ASN A 162 1.69 7.45 -20.41
N GLU A 163 2.19 7.14 -21.61
CA GLU A 163 1.59 6.15 -22.52
C GLU A 163 1.62 4.71 -21.95
N TYR A 164 2.48 4.46 -20.97
CA TYR A 164 2.54 3.21 -20.22
C TYR A 164 1.66 3.20 -18.96
N ALA A 165 0.97 4.30 -18.66
CA ALA A 165 -0.05 4.32 -17.62
C ALA A 165 -1.36 3.75 -18.17
N ALA A 166 -2.05 2.95 -17.37
CA ALA A 166 -3.36 2.40 -17.73
C ALA A 166 -4.35 3.55 -17.96
N GLY A 167 -5.09 3.50 -19.07
CA GLY A 167 -5.96 4.59 -19.54
C GLY A 167 -5.28 5.59 -20.49
N GLY A 168 -3.99 5.41 -20.83
CA GLY A 168 -3.29 6.22 -21.83
C GLY A 168 -2.88 7.63 -21.35
N PRO A 169 -2.41 8.53 -22.22
CA PRO A 169 -2.06 9.89 -21.84
C PRO A 169 -3.30 10.68 -21.36
N GLN A 170 -3.26 11.23 -20.15
CA GLN A 170 -4.27 12.20 -19.70
C GLN A 170 -3.88 13.59 -20.23
N ALA A 171 -4.83 14.33 -20.79
CA ALA A 171 -4.61 15.73 -21.15
C ALA A 171 -4.13 16.49 -19.90
N PRO A 172 -3.21 17.47 -20.03
CA PRO A 172 -2.81 18.29 -18.89
C PRO A 172 -4.07 18.93 -18.29
N ALA A 173 -4.19 18.88 -16.96
CA ALA A 173 -5.26 19.57 -16.25
C ALA A 173 -5.17 21.07 -16.60
N GLU A 174 -6.22 21.60 -17.23
CA GLU A 174 -6.40 23.05 -17.48
C GLU A 174 -6.58 23.83 -16.18
#